data_AF-A0A959ELM6-F1
#
_entry.id   AF-A0A959ELM6-F1
#
_cell.length_a   1.000
_cell.length_b   1.000
_cell.length_c   1.000
_cell.angle_alpha   90.00
_cell.angle_beta   90.00
_cell.angle_gamma   90.00
#
_symmetry.space_group_name_H-M   'P 1'
#
loop_
_entity.id
_entity.type
_entity.pdbx_description
1 polymer ?
#
loop_
_entity_poly.entity_id
_entity_poly.type
_entity_poly.pdbx_seq_one_letter_code
_entity_poly.pdbx_strand_id
1 'polypeptide(L)'
;AFSLLTLAVGALLGYFLLDRRADLPVVQAQPTGHPLSPFFDQDFDAAFNSPYLKESEVQHYCPCSAYEGRWSLSEEYKLPLPGNRKPGVYYLAKSADVRMKCSKLPSAGGQRGRTLSAYEYLVNEIWVDTEQTPWSPKYFDKDNKVYTPEFEALVFEDNPQFRKVATIISFFIDQFEITPEFIYRRGEPCGRYATDVDKALVEEYEIDLKHILKNVLGDLTNTNCEATPNIFCDPNELREKESVISFDCRYTIRTENLGIGGGYPYRKGYRLEEQSYKDNLTCECE
;
A
#
# COMPACT_ATOMS: atom_id res chain seq x y z
N ALA A 1 -43.63 42.54 37.88
CA ALA A 1 -43.22 41.26 38.52
C ALA A 1 -43.44 40.06 37.59
N PHE A 2 -44.61 39.91 36.96
CA PHE A 2 -44.93 38.77 36.10
C PHE A 2 -44.01 38.58 34.88
N SER A 3 -43.61 39.66 34.21
CA SER A 3 -42.79 39.60 32.99
C SER A 3 -41.35 39.12 33.21
N LEU A 4 -40.79 39.37 34.40
CA LEU A 4 -39.45 38.88 34.78
C LEU A 4 -39.49 37.39 35.11
N LEU A 5 -40.58 36.90 35.69
CA LEU A 5 -40.77 35.49 35.99
C LEU A 5 -40.90 34.66 34.71
N THR A 6 -41.64 35.16 33.72
CA THR A 6 -41.78 34.49 32.41
C THR A 6 -40.46 34.44 31.64
N LEU A 7 -39.63 35.48 31.75
CA LEU A 7 -38.31 35.49 31.11
C LEU A 7 -37.34 34.51 31.79
N ALA A 8 -37.36 34.45 33.12
CA ALA A 8 -36.53 33.53 33.89
C ALA A 8 -36.92 32.06 33.65
N VAL A 9 -38.22 31.76 33.58
CA VAL A 9 -38.73 30.41 33.28
C VAL A 9 -38.43 30.02 31.83
N GLY A 10 -38.55 30.96 30.88
CA GLY A 10 -38.18 30.73 29.48
C GLY A 10 -36.69 30.48 29.29
N ALA A 11 -35.83 31.22 30.01
CA ALA A 11 -34.38 31.01 29.99
C ALA A 11 -33.97 29.67 30.63
N LEU A 12 -34.63 29.28 31.73
CA LEU A 12 -34.41 27.96 32.35
C LEU A 12 -34.84 26.82 31.43
N LEU A 13 -36.03 26.91 30.83
CA LEU A 13 -36.50 25.92 29.85
C LEU A 13 -35.59 25.85 28.63
N GLY A 14 -35.11 27.00 28.13
CA GLY A 14 -34.12 27.06 27.06
C GLY A 14 -32.81 26.38 27.44
N TYR A 15 -32.29 26.62 28.64
CA TYR A 15 -31.08 25.97 29.15
C TYR A 15 -31.25 24.45 29.26
N PHE A 16 -32.33 23.96 29.88
CA PHE A 16 -32.59 22.53 30.03
C PHE A 16 -32.93 21.81 28.70
N LEU A 17 -33.46 22.53 27.70
CA LEU A 17 -33.72 21.98 26.37
C LEU A 17 -32.49 22.02 25.46
N LEU A 18 -31.59 22.99 25.64
CA LEU A 18 -30.33 23.08 24.88
C LEU A 18 -29.28 22.10 25.41
N ASP A 19 -29.22 21.86 26.73
CA ASP A 19 -28.33 20.87 27.35
C ASP A 19 -28.74 19.41 27.01
N ARG A 20 -29.95 19.23 26.44
CA ARG A 20 -30.48 17.96 25.92
C ARG A 20 -30.25 17.74 24.42
N ARG A 21 -29.44 18.59 23.76
CA ARG A 21 -28.63 18.13 22.63
C ARG A 21 -27.42 17.40 23.23
N ALA A 22 -27.66 16.33 23.96
CA ALA A 22 -27.39 15.00 23.43
C ALA A 22 -26.02 15.02 22.77
N ASP A 23 -25.00 14.67 23.57
CA ASP A 23 -23.93 13.83 23.10
C ASP A 23 -24.58 12.74 22.24
N LEU A 24 -24.68 13.00 20.94
CA LEU A 24 -24.85 11.93 19.98
C LEU A 24 -23.70 10.99 20.33
N PRO A 25 -23.96 9.71 20.62
CA PRO A 25 -22.85 8.79 20.61
C PRO A 25 -22.23 8.99 19.23
N VAL A 26 -21.03 9.54 19.20
CA VAL A 26 -20.15 9.32 18.07
C VAL A 26 -20.10 7.81 18.06
N VAL A 27 -20.88 7.22 17.16
CA VAL A 27 -20.71 5.85 16.78
C VAL A 27 -19.32 5.87 16.18
N GLN A 28 -18.32 5.70 17.05
CA GLN A 28 -17.04 5.17 16.66
C GLN A 28 -17.38 3.75 16.23
N ALA A 29 -17.93 3.63 15.02
CA ALA A 29 -17.68 2.48 14.21
C ALA A 29 -16.16 2.50 14.08
N GLN A 30 -15.48 1.83 15.01
CA GLN A 30 -14.20 1.26 14.66
C GLN A 30 -14.53 0.43 13.43
N PRO A 31 -14.04 0.79 12.24
CA PRO A 31 -14.27 -0.05 11.09
C PRO A 31 -13.54 -1.34 11.44
N THR A 32 -14.27 -2.40 11.76
CA THR A 32 -13.71 -3.75 11.95
C THR A 32 -13.28 -4.36 10.61
N GLY A 33 -12.96 -3.51 9.64
CA GLY A 33 -12.70 -3.82 8.25
C GLY A 33 -11.62 -2.90 7.70
N HIS A 34 -11.20 -3.20 6.47
CA HIS A 34 -10.09 -2.51 5.84
C HIS A 34 -10.36 -0.99 5.69
N PRO A 35 -9.39 -0.09 5.91
CA PRO A 35 -9.62 1.36 5.86
C PRO A 35 -10.15 1.89 4.52
N LEU A 36 -9.92 1.17 3.41
CA LEU A 36 -10.46 1.54 2.10
C LEU A 36 -11.89 1.04 1.86
N SER A 37 -12.36 0.04 2.59
CA SER A 37 -13.68 -0.57 2.35
C SER A 37 -14.86 0.40 2.38
N PRO A 38 -14.90 1.43 3.26
CA PRO A 38 -15.96 2.45 3.21
C PRO A 38 -16.08 3.19 1.87
N PHE A 39 -15.00 3.23 1.09
CA PHE A 39 -14.92 3.98 -0.17
C PHE A 39 -15.06 3.12 -1.42
N PHE A 40 -14.98 1.78 -1.32
CA PHE A 40 -14.94 0.88 -2.47
C PHE A 40 -15.90 -0.30 -2.35
N ASP A 41 -16.10 -0.83 -1.15
CA ASP A 41 -16.66 -2.17 -0.93
C ASP A 41 -18.06 -2.09 -0.25
N GLN A 42 -18.88 -1.09 -0.62
CA GLN A 42 -20.23 -0.93 -0.05
C GLN A 42 -21.28 -1.75 -0.81
N ASP A 43 -22.31 -2.21 -0.10
CA ASP A 43 -23.45 -2.91 -0.69
C ASP A 43 -24.28 -2.01 -1.62
N PHE A 44 -25.03 -2.62 -2.55
CA PHE A 44 -25.84 -1.92 -3.54
C PHE A 44 -26.90 -0.97 -2.92
N ASP A 45 -27.47 -1.35 -1.77
CA ASP A 45 -28.50 -0.55 -1.08
C ASP A 45 -27.91 0.56 -0.20
N ALA A 46 -26.59 0.68 -0.12
CA ALA A 46 -25.94 1.76 0.62
C ALA A 46 -26.09 3.10 -0.11
N ALA A 47 -26.14 4.20 0.65
CA ALA A 47 -26.08 5.56 0.11
C ALA A 47 -24.64 5.90 -0.33
N PHE A 48 -24.17 5.22 -1.37
CA PHE A 48 -22.79 5.20 -1.81
C PHE A 48 -22.70 5.36 -3.33
N ASN A 49 -21.67 6.08 -3.79
CA ASN A 49 -21.35 6.17 -5.21
C ASN A 49 -20.03 5.43 -5.44
N SER A 50 -20.12 4.28 -6.10
CA SER A 50 -18.94 3.48 -6.41
C SER A 50 -17.92 4.30 -7.21
N PRO A 51 -16.63 4.24 -6.84
CA PRO A 51 -15.58 4.93 -7.58
C PRO A 51 -15.24 4.20 -8.88
N TYR A 52 -15.70 2.97 -9.06
CA TYR A 52 -15.52 2.19 -10.30
C TYR A 52 -16.30 2.81 -11.46
N LEU A 53 -16.07 2.30 -12.67
CA LEU A 53 -16.87 2.71 -13.84
C LEU A 53 -18.35 2.37 -13.64
N LYS A 54 -19.20 2.79 -14.57
CA LYS A 54 -20.52 2.17 -14.75
C LYS A 54 -20.43 1.13 -15.87
N GLU A 55 -21.30 0.13 -15.87
CA GLU A 55 -21.37 -0.87 -16.95
C GLU A 55 -21.37 -0.25 -18.35
N SER A 56 -22.12 0.84 -18.54
CA SER A 56 -22.20 1.57 -19.82
C SER A 56 -20.89 2.23 -20.26
N GLU A 57 -19.93 2.40 -19.36
CA GLU A 57 -18.63 3.03 -19.61
C GLU A 57 -17.50 2.03 -19.81
N VAL A 58 -17.70 0.75 -19.40
CA VAL A 58 -16.65 -0.28 -19.36
C VAL A 58 -15.93 -0.42 -20.69
N GLN A 59 -16.68 -0.64 -21.79
CA GLN A 59 -16.08 -0.84 -23.11
C GLN A 59 -15.31 0.39 -23.61
N HIS A 60 -15.74 1.60 -23.20
CA HIS A 60 -15.10 2.86 -23.59
C HIS A 60 -13.76 3.10 -22.87
N TYR A 61 -13.54 2.42 -21.75
CA TYR A 61 -12.35 2.54 -20.89
C TYR A 61 -11.53 1.24 -20.83
N CYS A 62 -11.80 0.30 -21.72
CA CYS A 62 -11.01 -0.91 -21.92
C CYS A 62 -9.66 -0.54 -22.59
N PRO A 63 -8.51 -1.16 -22.21
CA PRO A 63 -8.37 -2.33 -21.34
C PRO A 63 -8.37 -2.03 -19.83
N CYS A 64 -8.16 -0.79 -19.42
CA CYS A 64 -8.06 -0.41 -18.01
C CYS A 64 -9.27 -0.83 -17.16
N SER A 65 -10.49 -0.80 -17.71
CA SER A 65 -11.70 -1.29 -17.03
C SER A 65 -11.58 -2.73 -16.53
N ALA A 66 -10.82 -3.59 -17.20
CA ALA A 66 -10.65 -5.01 -16.85
C ALA A 66 -9.86 -5.23 -15.56
N TYR A 67 -8.98 -4.29 -15.24
CA TYR A 67 -8.13 -4.35 -14.06
C TYR A 67 -8.77 -3.65 -12.86
N GLU A 68 -9.98 -3.08 -13.02
CA GLU A 68 -10.73 -2.52 -11.90
C GLU A 68 -11.10 -3.62 -10.91
N GLY A 69 -10.88 -3.34 -9.63
CA GLY A 69 -11.30 -4.22 -8.55
C GLY A 69 -10.31 -4.24 -7.40
N ARG A 70 -10.22 -5.42 -6.77
CA ARG A 70 -9.42 -5.65 -5.57
C ARG A 70 -8.20 -6.48 -5.91
N TRP A 71 -7.08 -6.04 -5.40
CA TRP A 71 -5.78 -6.66 -5.59
C TRP A 71 -5.08 -6.77 -4.25
N SER A 72 -4.14 -7.71 -4.14
CA SER A 72 -3.34 -7.92 -2.94
C SER A 72 -1.85 -8.00 -3.27
N LEU A 73 -0.98 -7.85 -2.28
CA LEU A 73 0.44 -8.19 -2.44
C LEU A 73 0.56 -9.68 -2.77
N SER A 74 1.18 -10.01 -3.90
CA SER A 74 1.22 -11.40 -4.37
C SER A 74 2.07 -12.31 -3.49
N GLU A 75 3.20 -11.77 -3.00
CA GLU A 75 4.20 -12.43 -2.17
C GLU A 75 4.86 -11.38 -1.24
N GLU A 76 5.18 -11.81 -0.02
CA GLU A 76 6.00 -11.00 0.89
C GLU A 76 7.40 -10.81 0.30
N TYR A 77 7.99 -9.63 0.53
CA TYR A 77 9.37 -9.38 0.16
C TYR A 77 10.11 -8.67 1.29
N LYS A 78 11.39 -8.95 1.39
CA LYS A 78 12.26 -8.42 2.44
C LYS A 78 13.42 -7.65 1.85
N LEU A 79 13.81 -6.61 2.56
CA LEU A 79 14.91 -5.73 2.20
C LEU A 79 15.80 -5.51 3.43
N PRO A 80 17.13 -5.55 3.30
CA PRO A 80 17.96 -4.96 4.33
C PRO A 80 17.72 -3.45 4.34
N LEU A 81 17.74 -2.83 5.52
CA LEU A 81 17.62 -1.38 5.64
C LEU A 81 19.00 -0.74 5.82
N PRO A 82 19.52 0.01 4.82
CA PRO A 82 20.63 0.92 5.01
C PRO A 82 20.23 2.07 5.94
N GLY A 83 21.17 2.51 6.77
CA GLY A 83 21.01 3.73 7.56
C GLY A 83 20.91 3.56 9.07
N ASN A 84 20.93 2.33 9.60
CA ASN A 84 21.31 2.15 11.00
C ASN A 84 22.83 1.99 11.09
N ARG A 85 23.44 2.62 12.10
CA ARG A 85 24.88 2.51 12.38
C ARG A 85 25.36 1.07 12.58
N LYS A 86 24.42 0.13 12.77
CA LYS A 86 24.66 -1.30 12.99
C LYS A 86 23.93 -2.13 11.92
N PRO A 87 24.55 -3.21 11.40
CA PRO A 87 23.90 -4.14 10.49
C PRO A 87 22.76 -4.90 11.19
N GLY A 88 21.93 -5.57 10.40
CA GLY A 88 20.92 -6.50 10.92
C GLY A 88 19.54 -5.90 11.12
N VAL A 89 19.19 -4.78 10.47
CA VAL A 89 17.80 -4.30 10.43
C VAL A 89 17.21 -4.54 9.06
N TYR A 90 15.99 -5.08 9.06
CA TYR A 90 15.29 -5.54 7.87
C TYR A 90 13.89 -4.94 7.81
N TYR A 91 13.45 -4.72 6.59
CA TYR A 91 12.08 -4.42 6.24
C TYR A 91 11.45 -5.67 5.66
N LEU A 92 10.22 -5.98 6.07
CA LEU A 92 9.38 -7.00 5.48
C LEU A 92 8.08 -6.35 5.00
N ALA A 93 7.80 -6.37 3.70
CA ALA A 93 6.46 -6.08 3.20
C ALA A 93 5.57 -7.28 3.46
N LYS A 94 4.66 -7.15 4.42
CA LYS A 94 3.86 -8.27 4.93
C LYS A 94 2.58 -8.47 4.12
N SER A 95 1.88 -7.37 3.81
CA SER A 95 0.67 -7.44 2.99
C SER A 95 0.35 -6.08 2.39
N ALA A 96 -0.38 -6.10 1.27
CA ALA A 96 -1.02 -4.93 0.70
C ALA A 96 -2.47 -5.28 0.38
N ASP A 97 -3.38 -4.35 0.65
CA ASP A 97 -4.72 -4.32 0.09
C ASP A 97 -4.76 -3.14 -0.89
N VAL A 98 -5.07 -3.44 -2.14
CA VAL A 98 -5.00 -2.51 -3.26
C VAL A 98 -6.37 -2.42 -3.91
N ARG A 99 -6.87 -1.20 -4.07
CA ARG A 99 -8.09 -0.91 -4.84
C ARG A 99 -7.68 -0.21 -6.13
N MET A 100 -7.76 -0.91 -7.25
CA MET A 100 -7.44 -0.37 -8.58
C MET A 100 -8.71 0.10 -9.25
N LYS A 101 -8.73 1.35 -9.72
CA LYS A 101 -9.82 1.89 -10.53
C LYS A 101 -9.28 2.56 -11.78
N CYS A 102 -10.05 2.51 -12.84
CA CYS A 102 -9.78 3.17 -14.08
C CYS A 102 -9.93 4.69 -13.94
N SER A 103 -8.93 5.39 -14.43
CA SER A 103 -8.92 6.84 -14.42
C SER A 103 -9.80 7.36 -15.55
N LYS A 104 -10.76 8.20 -15.17
CA LYS A 104 -11.54 9.00 -16.13
C LYS A 104 -10.78 10.25 -16.59
N LEU A 105 -9.67 10.60 -15.91
CA LEU A 105 -8.84 11.72 -16.29
C LEU A 105 -8.05 11.36 -17.56
N PRO A 106 -7.90 12.30 -18.49
CA PRO A 106 -7.12 12.06 -19.70
C PRO A 106 -5.67 11.75 -19.34
N SER A 107 -5.15 10.65 -19.92
CA SER A 107 -3.72 10.33 -19.89
C SER A 107 -2.91 11.40 -20.64
N ALA A 108 -1.60 11.47 -20.38
CA ALA A 108 -0.69 12.27 -21.19
C ALA A 108 -0.66 11.71 -22.62
N GLY A 109 -1.50 12.24 -23.51
CA GLY A 109 -1.75 11.69 -24.84
C GLY A 109 -3.22 11.59 -25.23
N GLY A 110 -4.15 11.85 -24.29
CA GLY A 110 -5.59 12.00 -24.57
C GLY A 110 -6.35 10.68 -24.80
N GLN A 111 -5.69 9.54 -24.72
CA GLN A 111 -6.32 8.23 -24.89
C GLN A 111 -6.95 7.76 -23.57
N ARG A 112 -8.25 7.47 -23.62
CA ARG A 112 -9.00 6.93 -22.48
C ARG A 112 -8.69 5.44 -22.32
N GLY A 113 -8.95 4.90 -21.13
CA GLY A 113 -8.86 3.46 -20.89
C GLY A 113 -7.43 2.89 -20.80
N ARG A 114 -6.41 3.73 -20.65
CA ARG A 114 -5.00 3.30 -20.48
C ARG A 114 -4.44 3.50 -19.08
N THR A 115 -5.13 4.21 -18.20
CA THR A 115 -4.57 4.62 -16.91
C THR A 115 -5.42 4.13 -15.76
N LEU A 116 -4.83 3.35 -14.86
CA LEU A 116 -5.41 3.02 -13.56
C LEU A 116 -4.83 3.92 -12.48
N SER A 117 -5.66 4.27 -11.52
CA SER A 117 -5.23 4.74 -10.21
C SER A 117 -5.46 3.62 -9.21
N ALA A 118 -4.44 3.28 -8.44
CA ALA A 118 -4.56 2.33 -7.35
C ALA A 118 -4.31 3.00 -6.01
N TYR A 119 -5.12 2.61 -5.03
CA TYR A 119 -4.98 3.04 -3.65
C TYR A 119 -4.51 1.84 -2.86
N GLU A 120 -3.27 1.91 -2.41
CA GLU A 120 -2.58 0.80 -1.76
C GLU A 120 -2.42 1.11 -0.26
N TYR A 121 -3.03 0.25 0.56
CA TYR A 121 -2.79 0.20 1.99
C TYR A 121 -1.80 -0.94 2.27
N LEU A 122 -0.61 -0.58 2.74
CA LEU A 122 0.52 -1.48 2.87
C LEU A 122 0.88 -1.67 4.35
N VAL A 123 0.93 -2.92 4.79
CA VAL A 123 1.41 -3.33 6.10
C VAL A 123 2.81 -3.90 5.96
N ASN A 124 3.75 -3.32 6.70
CA ASN A 124 5.14 -3.72 6.71
C ASN A 124 5.62 -3.91 8.13
N GLU A 125 6.75 -4.57 8.28
CA GLU A 125 7.35 -4.81 9.57
C GLU A 125 8.84 -4.47 9.54
N ILE A 126 9.34 -3.96 10.67
CA ILE A 126 10.75 -3.75 10.91
C ILE A 126 11.23 -4.85 11.85
N TRP A 127 12.26 -5.56 11.42
CA TRP A 127 12.85 -6.68 12.15
C TRP A 127 14.32 -6.40 12.43
N VAL A 128 14.81 -6.86 13.58
CA VAL A 128 16.23 -6.82 13.94
C VAL A 128 16.78 -8.23 14.13
N ASP A 129 17.95 -8.48 13.55
CA ASP A 129 18.81 -9.64 13.83
C ASP A 129 19.57 -9.39 15.13
N THR A 130 19.22 -10.15 16.17
CA THR A 130 19.82 -10.02 17.48
C THR A 130 21.27 -10.46 17.54
N GLU A 131 21.72 -11.29 16.59
CA GLU A 131 23.11 -11.71 16.43
C GLU A 131 23.95 -10.74 15.59
N GLN A 132 23.32 -9.76 14.94
CA GLN A 132 23.96 -8.77 14.06
C GLN A 132 24.84 -9.42 12.99
N THR A 133 24.32 -10.46 12.35
CA THR A 133 25.07 -11.24 11.36
C THR A 133 25.60 -10.33 10.25
N PRO A 134 26.89 -10.45 9.89
CA PRO A 134 27.44 -9.70 8.76
C PRO A 134 26.63 -9.95 7.49
N TRP A 135 26.14 -8.86 6.91
CA TRP A 135 25.29 -8.88 5.72
C TRP A 135 25.94 -9.60 4.53
N SER A 136 27.24 -9.39 4.33
CA SER A 136 28.01 -9.98 3.23
C SER A 136 29.23 -10.72 3.78
N PRO A 137 29.57 -11.91 3.25
CA PRO A 137 28.98 -12.53 2.05
C PRO A 137 27.70 -13.34 2.30
N LYS A 138 27.30 -13.56 3.56
CA LYS A 138 26.26 -14.55 3.90
C LYS A 138 24.91 -14.31 3.21
N TYR A 139 24.43 -13.07 3.20
CA TYR A 139 23.10 -12.71 2.66
C TYR A 139 23.19 -11.94 1.34
N PHE A 140 24.38 -11.50 0.94
CA PHE A 140 24.56 -10.71 -0.27
C PHE A 140 25.93 -10.91 -0.92
N ASP A 141 25.87 -11.24 -2.20
CA ASP A 141 27.01 -11.26 -3.11
C ASP A 141 27.27 -9.84 -3.61
N LYS A 142 28.37 -9.24 -3.14
CA LYS A 142 28.75 -7.87 -3.52
C LYS A 142 29.18 -7.74 -4.97
N ASP A 143 29.80 -8.78 -5.53
CA ASP A 143 30.37 -8.74 -6.87
C ASP A 143 29.25 -8.81 -7.91
N ASN A 144 28.28 -9.68 -7.68
CA ASN A 144 27.12 -9.87 -8.56
C ASN A 144 25.93 -8.96 -8.21
N LYS A 145 25.94 -8.33 -7.03
CA LYS A 145 24.87 -7.45 -6.50
C LYS A 145 23.51 -8.15 -6.42
N VAL A 146 23.53 -9.40 -5.95
CA VAL A 146 22.33 -10.24 -5.78
C VAL A 146 22.26 -10.78 -4.35
N TYR A 147 21.04 -11.06 -3.90
CA TYR A 147 20.84 -11.81 -2.68
C TYR A 147 21.30 -13.25 -2.83
N THR A 148 21.79 -13.83 -1.73
CA THR A 148 22.14 -15.24 -1.69
C THR A 148 20.89 -16.10 -1.42
N PRO A 149 20.92 -17.40 -1.76
CA PRO A 149 19.84 -18.32 -1.40
C PRO A 149 19.53 -18.34 0.11
N GLU A 150 20.54 -18.12 0.95
CA GLU A 150 20.38 -18.03 2.41
C GLU A 150 19.56 -16.81 2.82
N PHE A 151 19.69 -15.69 2.12
CA PHE A 151 18.81 -14.55 2.36
C PHE A 151 17.40 -14.87 1.90
N GLU A 152 17.23 -15.37 0.68
CA GLU A 152 15.89 -15.67 0.14
C GLU A 152 15.12 -16.68 1.01
N ALA A 153 15.80 -17.69 1.55
CA ALA A 153 15.20 -18.70 2.44
C ALA A 153 14.90 -18.19 3.86
N LEU A 154 15.33 -16.97 4.21
CA LEU A 154 15.24 -16.48 5.58
C LEU A 154 13.79 -16.13 5.96
N VAL A 155 13.30 -16.75 7.03
CA VAL A 155 12.00 -16.44 7.63
C VAL A 155 12.27 -15.72 8.96
N PHE A 156 11.68 -14.53 9.12
CA PHE A 156 11.81 -13.75 10.36
C PHE A 156 10.88 -14.28 11.44
N GLU A 157 9.65 -14.61 11.06
CA GLU A 157 8.66 -15.19 11.96
C GLU A 157 9.15 -16.54 12.49
N ASP A 158 8.88 -16.82 13.76
CA ASP A 158 9.28 -18.03 14.48
C ASP A 158 10.80 -18.30 14.59
N ASN A 159 11.64 -17.42 14.03
CA ASN A 159 13.09 -17.49 14.20
C ASN A 159 13.54 -16.65 15.40
N PRO A 160 14.05 -17.25 16.49
CA PRO A 160 14.41 -16.52 17.71
C PRO A 160 15.53 -15.49 17.51
N GLN A 161 16.33 -15.62 16.45
CA GLN A 161 17.34 -14.65 16.06
C GLN A 161 16.73 -13.32 15.59
N PHE A 162 15.51 -13.35 15.05
CA PHE A 162 14.85 -12.17 14.51
C PHE A 162 13.74 -11.72 15.44
N ARG A 163 13.78 -10.43 15.78
CA ARG A 163 12.80 -9.82 16.69
C ARG A 163 12.09 -8.68 15.98
N LYS A 164 10.76 -8.70 16.01
CA LYS A 164 9.95 -7.62 15.44
C LYS A 164 10.09 -6.37 16.30
N VAL A 165 10.44 -5.26 15.67
CA VAL A 165 10.66 -3.94 16.29
C VAL A 165 9.42 -3.08 16.18
N ALA A 166 8.76 -3.08 15.02
CA ALA A 166 7.56 -2.26 14.78
C ALA A 166 6.77 -2.77 13.58
N THR A 167 5.47 -2.48 13.56
CA THR A 167 4.63 -2.61 12.37
C THR A 167 4.43 -1.22 11.75
N ILE A 168 4.72 -1.08 10.46
CA ILE A 168 4.59 0.17 9.70
C ILE A 168 3.40 0.09 8.76
N ILE A 169 2.44 0.98 8.98
CA ILE A 169 1.30 1.17 8.09
C ILE A 169 1.64 2.30 7.12
N SER A 170 1.51 2.04 5.81
CA SER A 170 1.75 3.03 4.76
C SER A 170 0.59 3.10 3.79
N PHE A 171 0.37 4.29 3.22
CA PHE A 171 -0.59 4.51 2.16
C PHE A 171 0.09 5.07 0.91
N PHE A 172 -0.24 4.49 -0.23
CA PHE A 172 0.29 4.83 -1.55
C PHE A 172 -0.84 5.09 -2.53
N ILE A 173 -0.60 6.04 -3.44
CA ILE A 173 -1.38 6.19 -4.65
C ILE A 173 -0.46 5.78 -5.80
N ASP A 174 -0.79 4.67 -6.46
CA ASP A 174 -0.10 4.26 -7.67
C ASP A 174 -0.88 4.68 -8.91
N GLN A 175 -0.14 4.94 -9.97
CA GLN A 175 -0.64 5.06 -11.32
C GLN A 175 -0.07 3.91 -12.14
N PHE A 176 -0.94 3.19 -12.82
CA PHE A 176 -0.54 2.21 -13.83
C PHE A 176 -0.92 2.72 -15.21
N GLU A 177 0.00 2.58 -16.15
CA GLU A 177 -0.23 2.87 -17.55
C GLU A 177 -0.13 1.55 -18.33
N ILE A 178 -1.22 1.17 -18.99
CA ILE A 178 -1.35 -0.08 -19.74
C ILE A 178 -1.16 0.22 -21.22
N THR A 179 -0.14 -0.42 -21.82
CA THR A 179 0.05 -0.52 -23.27
C THR A 179 -0.11 -1.98 -23.70
N PRO A 180 -0.21 -2.26 -25.01
CA PRO A 180 -0.29 -3.63 -25.50
C PRO A 180 0.92 -4.48 -25.06
N GLU A 181 2.11 -3.89 -25.01
CA GLU A 181 3.35 -4.61 -24.72
C GLU A 181 3.73 -4.59 -23.25
N PHE A 182 3.45 -3.48 -22.55
CA PHE A 182 3.96 -3.23 -21.20
C PHE A 182 2.95 -2.58 -20.29
N ILE A 183 3.09 -2.84 -18.99
CA ILE A 183 2.44 -2.10 -17.92
C ILE A 183 3.53 -1.32 -17.18
N TYR A 184 3.34 -0.01 -17.07
CA TYR A 184 4.21 0.88 -16.32
C TYR A 184 3.56 1.22 -14.99
N ARG A 185 4.33 1.23 -13.90
CA ARG A 185 3.88 1.65 -12.57
C ARG A 185 4.64 2.88 -12.11
N ARG A 186 3.92 3.84 -11.53
CA ARG A 186 4.48 4.98 -10.79
C ARG A 186 3.76 5.10 -9.45
N GLY A 187 4.48 5.01 -8.34
CA GLY A 187 3.91 5.10 -7.01
C GLY A 187 4.25 6.43 -6.34
N GLU A 188 3.26 7.05 -5.69
CA GLU A 188 3.42 8.24 -4.87
C GLU A 188 3.11 7.92 -3.40
N PRO A 189 4.05 8.14 -2.46
CA PRO A 189 3.75 8.00 -1.04
C PRO A 189 2.80 9.10 -0.57
N CYS A 190 1.76 8.71 0.17
CA CYS A 190 0.86 9.68 0.80
C CYS A 190 1.19 9.88 2.28
N GLY A 191 1.42 8.79 3.02
CA GLY A 191 1.64 8.85 4.46
C GLY A 191 2.00 7.51 5.05
N ARG A 192 2.56 7.53 6.26
CA ARG A 192 2.90 6.32 7.03
C ARG A 192 3.11 6.62 8.50
N TYR A 193 2.97 5.60 9.33
CA TYR A 193 3.26 5.67 10.75
C TYR A 193 3.66 4.28 11.28
N ALA A 194 4.37 4.29 12.41
CA ALA A 194 4.70 3.07 13.15
C ALA A 194 3.64 2.79 14.22
N THR A 195 3.40 1.51 14.43
CA THR A 195 2.53 0.90 15.45
C THR A 195 3.27 -0.26 16.11
N ASP A 196 2.80 -0.71 17.27
CA ASP A 196 3.36 -1.87 17.97
C ASP A 196 4.88 -1.80 18.16
N VAL A 197 5.37 -0.61 18.52
CA VAL A 197 6.80 -0.33 18.65
C VAL A 197 7.35 -0.96 19.94
N ASP A 198 8.28 -1.90 19.80
CA ASP A 198 9.08 -2.43 20.89
C ASP A 198 10.21 -1.43 21.23
N LYS A 199 9.96 -0.62 22.26
CA LYS A 199 10.90 0.41 22.71
C LYS A 199 12.20 -0.17 23.25
N ALA A 200 12.18 -1.37 23.82
CA ALA A 200 13.38 -1.99 24.37
C ALA A 200 14.34 -2.38 23.24
N LEU A 201 13.82 -2.98 22.16
CA LEU A 201 14.64 -3.29 20.98
C LEU A 201 15.13 -2.02 20.27
N VAL A 202 14.29 -0.98 20.19
CA VAL A 202 14.69 0.30 19.61
C VAL A 202 15.89 0.90 20.35
N GLU A 203 15.86 0.87 21.69
CA GLU A 203 16.94 1.41 22.53
C GLU A 203 18.19 0.52 22.49
N GLU A 204 18.03 -0.80 22.67
CA GLU A 204 19.13 -1.78 22.70
C GLU A 204 19.93 -1.80 21.39
N TYR A 205 19.23 -1.78 20.25
CA TYR A 205 19.84 -1.86 18.92
C TYR A 205 20.03 -0.48 18.27
N GLU A 206 19.74 0.61 18.99
CA GLU A 206 19.89 2.00 18.53
C GLU A 206 19.19 2.27 17.19
N ILE A 207 17.94 1.77 17.04
CA ILE A 207 17.17 1.85 15.81
C ILE A 207 16.50 3.22 15.68
N ASP A 208 16.90 4.04 14.71
CA ASP A 208 16.23 5.31 14.45
C ASP A 208 14.99 5.11 13.55
N LEU A 209 13.87 4.73 14.17
CA LEU A 209 12.59 4.56 13.46
C LEU A 209 12.14 5.82 12.73
N LYS A 210 12.45 7.02 13.25
CA LYS A 210 12.07 8.28 12.60
C LYS A 210 12.86 8.46 11.31
N HIS A 211 14.16 8.16 11.33
CA HIS A 211 14.99 8.14 10.14
C HIS A 211 14.51 7.08 9.14
N ILE A 212 14.16 5.87 9.62
CA ILE A 212 13.64 4.79 8.77
C ILE A 212 12.36 5.25 8.05
N LEU A 213 11.39 5.78 8.78
CA LEU A 213 10.12 6.21 8.20
C LEU A 213 10.31 7.33 7.17
N LYS A 214 11.13 8.34 7.51
CA LYS A 214 11.25 9.57 6.72
C LYS A 214 12.21 9.46 5.54
N ASN A 215 13.35 8.83 5.74
CA ASN A 215 14.47 8.87 4.78
C ASN A 215 14.64 7.52 4.09
N VAL A 216 14.61 6.42 4.83
CA VAL A 216 14.86 5.07 4.28
C VAL A 216 13.67 4.59 3.45
N LEU A 217 12.51 4.47 4.10
CA LEU A 217 11.28 4.07 3.43
C LEU A 217 10.76 5.22 2.56
N GLY A 218 11.02 6.48 2.94
CA GLY A 218 10.66 7.64 2.14
C GLY A 218 11.34 7.61 0.78
N ASP A 219 12.58 7.13 0.72
CA ASP A 219 13.30 6.95 -0.54
C ASP A 219 12.93 5.63 -1.26
N LEU A 220 12.44 4.60 -0.54
CA LEU A 220 11.90 3.36 -1.16
C LEU A 220 10.81 3.69 -2.19
N THR A 221 10.11 4.80 -2.03
CA THR A 221 9.03 5.21 -2.93
C THR A 221 9.52 5.91 -4.19
N ASN A 222 10.77 6.40 -4.17
CA ASN A 222 11.48 6.93 -5.34
C ASN A 222 12.25 5.82 -6.07
N THR A 223 12.04 4.55 -5.70
CA THR A 223 12.63 3.38 -6.36
C THR A 223 12.16 3.28 -7.80
N ASN A 224 13.12 3.02 -8.70
CA ASN A 224 12.81 2.66 -10.08
C ASN A 224 12.37 1.19 -10.14
N CYS A 225 11.13 0.97 -10.54
CA CYS A 225 10.63 -0.32 -10.99
C CYS A 225 10.63 -0.33 -12.52
N GLU A 226 11.05 -1.45 -13.10
CA GLU A 226 11.01 -1.67 -14.54
C GLU A 226 9.56 -1.90 -14.99
N ALA A 227 9.27 -1.58 -16.25
CA ALA A 227 7.99 -1.93 -16.84
C ALA A 227 7.88 -3.46 -16.95
N THR A 228 6.68 -3.99 -16.76
CA THR A 228 6.45 -5.44 -16.87
C THR A 228 5.73 -5.77 -18.17
N PRO A 229 6.04 -6.90 -18.83
CA PRO A 229 5.30 -7.32 -20.02
C PRO A 229 3.80 -7.43 -19.72
N ASN A 230 2.97 -6.89 -20.62
CA ASN A 230 1.53 -7.05 -20.52
C ASN A 230 1.10 -8.44 -21.03
N ILE A 231 1.26 -9.45 -20.17
CA ILE A 231 0.85 -10.82 -20.47
C ILE A 231 -0.68 -11.00 -20.48
N PHE A 232 -1.44 -9.98 -20.05
CA PHE A 232 -2.91 -9.96 -20.06
C PHE A 232 -3.41 -8.97 -21.12
N CYS A 233 -2.76 -9.01 -22.29
CA CYS A 233 -3.09 -8.18 -23.44
C CYS A 233 -4.57 -8.33 -23.81
N ASP A 234 -5.05 -9.58 -23.86
CA ASP A 234 -6.49 -9.85 -23.81
C ASP A 234 -6.94 -9.79 -22.34
N PRO A 235 -7.70 -8.76 -21.94
CA PRO A 235 -8.14 -8.62 -20.56
C PRO A 235 -9.07 -9.76 -20.11
N ASN A 236 -9.70 -10.50 -21.03
CA ASN A 236 -10.55 -11.64 -20.68
C ASN A 236 -9.73 -12.84 -20.17
N GLU A 237 -8.40 -12.82 -20.29
CA GLU A 237 -7.51 -13.83 -19.71
C GLU A 237 -7.22 -13.58 -18.22
N LEU A 238 -7.62 -12.43 -17.66
CA LEU A 238 -7.49 -12.16 -16.23
C LEU A 238 -8.37 -13.13 -15.42
N ARG A 239 -7.75 -13.76 -14.43
CA ARG A 239 -8.39 -14.72 -13.53
C ARG A 239 -8.17 -14.32 -12.08
N GLU A 240 -9.26 -14.20 -11.35
CA GLU A 240 -9.22 -13.95 -9.92
C GLU A 240 -8.42 -15.04 -9.20
N LYS A 241 -7.65 -14.64 -8.19
CA LYS A 241 -6.70 -15.44 -7.39
C LYS A 241 -5.48 -15.99 -8.13
N GLU A 242 -5.47 -15.99 -9.46
CA GLU A 242 -4.40 -16.54 -10.29
C GLU A 242 -3.54 -15.44 -10.95
N SER A 243 -4.17 -14.42 -11.54
CA SER A 243 -3.45 -13.39 -12.28
C SER A 243 -2.59 -12.52 -11.37
N VAL A 244 -1.32 -12.34 -11.76
CA VAL A 244 -0.34 -11.52 -11.03
C VAL A 244 0.35 -10.56 -11.98
N ILE A 245 0.42 -9.28 -11.61
CA ILE A 245 1.25 -8.27 -12.29
C ILE A 245 2.48 -8.02 -11.41
N SER A 246 3.67 -8.37 -11.91
CA SER A 246 4.93 -8.27 -11.15
C SER A 246 5.91 -7.27 -11.75
N PHE A 247 6.51 -6.44 -10.91
CA PHE A 247 7.51 -5.46 -11.28
C PHE A 247 8.84 -5.79 -10.61
N ASP A 248 9.91 -5.82 -11.39
CA ASP A 248 11.27 -5.90 -10.87
C ASP A 248 11.73 -4.48 -10.50
N CYS A 249 12.11 -4.31 -9.25
CA CYS A 249 12.40 -3.01 -8.65
C CYS A 249 13.82 -3.00 -8.05
N ARG A 250 14.44 -1.82 -7.99
CA ARG A 250 15.76 -1.63 -7.36
C ARG A 250 15.72 -0.57 -6.29
N TYR A 251 15.70 -1.01 -5.03
CA TYR A 251 15.71 -0.11 -3.89
C TYR A 251 17.05 0.60 -3.72
N THR A 252 17.04 1.93 -3.65
CA THR A 252 18.21 2.75 -3.33
C THR A 252 17.86 3.80 -2.28
N ILE A 253 18.81 4.16 -1.42
CA ILE A 253 18.70 5.33 -0.54
C ILE A 253 19.77 6.33 -0.95
N ARG A 254 19.42 7.31 -1.78
CA ARG A 254 20.34 8.40 -2.21
C ARG A 254 21.75 7.87 -2.55
N THR A 255 22.76 8.25 -1.76
CA THR A 255 24.18 7.88 -1.91
C THR A 255 24.60 6.71 -1.00
N GLU A 256 23.72 6.19 -0.16
CA GLU A 256 24.03 5.20 0.86
C GLU A 256 23.39 3.83 0.52
N ASN A 257 24.23 2.87 0.16
CA ASN A 257 23.80 1.51 -0.19
C ASN A 257 24.60 0.47 0.60
N LEU A 258 24.53 0.53 1.94
CA LEU A 258 25.35 -0.27 2.89
C LEU A 258 26.85 -0.32 2.54
N GLY A 259 27.37 0.74 1.88
CA GLY A 259 28.76 0.81 1.41
C GLY A 259 29.11 -0.05 0.18
N ILE A 260 28.14 -0.63 -0.52
CA ILE A 260 28.37 -1.58 -1.64
C ILE A 260 28.22 -0.91 -3.02
N GLY A 261 27.58 0.26 -3.11
CA GLY A 261 27.40 0.99 -4.36
C GLY A 261 26.43 0.30 -5.33
N GLY A 262 25.16 0.73 -5.35
CA GLY A 262 24.12 0.12 -6.16
C GLY A 262 22.74 0.29 -5.53
N GLY A 263 21.78 -0.56 -5.92
CA GLY A 263 20.51 -0.73 -5.22
C GLY A 263 20.21 -2.20 -4.98
N TYR A 264 19.30 -2.50 -4.06
CA TYR A 264 18.89 -3.86 -3.73
C TYR A 264 17.73 -4.29 -4.62
N PRO A 265 17.86 -5.39 -5.38
CA PRO A 265 16.76 -5.88 -6.17
C PRO A 265 15.63 -6.35 -5.25
N TYR A 266 14.39 -6.17 -5.66
CA TYR A 266 13.24 -6.87 -5.12
C TYR A 266 12.15 -6.92 -6.17
N ARG A 267 11.20 -7.84 -5.98
CA ARG A 267 10.05 -7.98 -6.87
C ARG A 267 8.79 -7.59 -6.11
N LYS A 268 7.99 -6.71 -6.69
CA LYS A 268 6.68 -6.34 -6.15
C LYS A 268 5.60 -6.83 -7.11
N GLY A 269 4.79 -7.77 -6.65
CA GLY A 269 3.68 -8.29 -7.42
C GLY A 269 2.33 -7.97 -6.80
N TYR A 270 1.33 -7.77 -7.65
CA TYR A 270 -0.06 -7.62 -7.26
C TYR A 270 -0.87 -8.78 -7.82
N ARG A 271 -1.55 -9.51 -6.93
CA ARG A 271 -2.45 -10.60 -7.30
C ARG A 271 -3.87 -10.07 -7.38
N LEU A 272 -4.58 -10.45 -8.43
CA LEU A 272 -5.98 -10.09 -8.62
C LEU A 272 -6.84 -10.88 -7.64
N GLU A 273 -7.59 -10.19 -6.78
CA GLU A 273 -8.45 -10.84 -5.79
C GLU A 273 -9.90 -10.92 -6.27
N GLU A 274 -10.39 -9.86 -6.90
CA GLU A 274 -11.78 -9.71 -7.33
C GLU A 274 -11.84 -8.67 -8.45
N GLN A 275 -12.45 -9.01 -9.58
CA GLN A 275 -12.66 -8.11 -10.70
C GLN A 275 -14.02 -7.41 -10.58
N SER A 276 -14.04 -6.10 -10.83
CA SER A 276 -15.29 -5.35 -10.92
C SER A 276 -16.03 -5.63 -12.24
N TYR A 277 -15.30 -5.92 -13.31
CA TYR A 277 -15.86 -6.25 -14.62
C TYR A 277 -15.18 -7.48 -15.19
N LYS A 278 -15.98 -8.47 -15.57
CA LYS A 278 -15.54 -9.73 -16.14
C LYS A 278 -16.35 -10.06 -17.38
N ASP A 279 -15.74 -10.88 -18.24
CA ASP A 279 -16.33 -11.49 -19.43
C ASP A 279 -16.84 -10.50 -20.50
N ASN A 280 -16.64 -10.83 -21.78
CA ASN A 280 -17.14 -10.05 -22.92
C ASN A 280 -16.61 -8.61 -23.01
N LEU A 281 -15.39 -8.36 -22.55
CA LEU A 281 -14.68 -7.13 -22.89
C LEU A 281 -14.25 -7.22 -24.35
N THR A 282 -14.64 -6.23 -25.15
CA THR A 282 -14.43 -6.24 -26.60
C THR A 282 -13.18 -5.48 -27.02
N CYS A 283 -12.35 -5.00 -26.08
CA CYS A 283 -11.10 -4.38 -26.49
C CYS A 283 -10.08 -5.44 -26.88
N GLU A 284 -9.47 -5.21 -28.04
CA GLU A 284 -8.38 -6.01 -28.57
C GLU A 284 -7.06 -5.31 -28.28
N CYS A 285 -5.97 -6.08 -28.31
CA CYS A 285 -4.63 -5.52 -28.27
C CYS A 285 -4.24 -4.98 -29.64
N GLU A 286 -4.50 -3.68 -29.86
CA GLU A 286 -3.92 -2.89 -30.96
C GLU A 286 -2.88 -1.88 -30.47
#